data_AF-A0A8K0W1E0-F1
#
_entry.id   AF-A0A8K0W1E0-F1
#
_cell.length_a   1.000
_cell.length_b   1.000
_cell.length_c   1.000
_cell.angle_alpha   90.00
_cell.angle_beta   90.00
_cell.angle_gamma   90.00
#
_symmetry.space_group_name_H-M   'P 1'
#
loop_
_entity.id
_entity.type
_entity.pdbx_description
1 polymer ?
#
loop_
_entity_poly.entity_id
_entity_poly.type
_entity_poly.pdbx_seq_one_letter_code
_entity_poly.pdbx_strand_id
1 'polypeptide(L)'
;MCFINHLPPDYMDEPASPGPRPAPQLKWVVPVDIVALGASLEALLKQTQQITTLRLCHRFGNTALSSLPQEILDQIISETYRTAKLSCLPKWDQKFRCFQGRCNRDYHEHSHDLTTEYLWRSNYVERRNGVYEGEALNPDDYTEEEKREMVEDQIEEDEYESWDDGIVEDHWDTQADWLDLLCRCKKPINRSKVNVPFPKLAGILRTHFGLDAVILHESLSDKLRKFLPDNFGPSMGHYSTTCFLTLAPMDEKGPFLPEDNHLAYYKPIDVSAVHLTEGQNIRFARAIRELDLKPHFHLSELEELIKPTNSDKALWNICDRQIAGCPKPSEAKRRDKRKLLREYLNKKHKSASEASPGNDLSSIRDVIYIEDDNDDDDDDDDDRTTSIHETDLPDNTTSRNAATISPEAEKLPEDGTFPCP
;
A
#
# COMPACT_ATOMS: atom_id res chain seq x y z
N MET A 1 1.80 -14.68 -16.75
CA MET A 1 1.10 -15.78 -16.04
C MET A 1 0.67 -15.29 -14.66
N CYS A 2 -0.40 -15.82 -14.07
CA CYS A 2 -0.84 -15.48 -12.71
C CYS A 2 -0.96 -16.77 -11.89
N PHE A 3 -0.39 -16.78 -10.69
CA PHE A 3 -0.46 -17.89 -9.74
C PHE A 3 -1.03 -17.39 -8.42
N ILE A 4 -2.05 -18.09 -7.91
CA ILE A 4 -2.65 -17.83 -6.61
C ILE A 4 -2.18 -18.93 -5.67
N ASN A 5 -1.28 -18.58 -4.77
CA ASN A 5 -0.63 -19.46 -3.80
C ASN A 5 -1.09 -19.13 -2.37
N HIS A 6 -2.41 -19.12 -2.17
CA HIS A 6 -3.02 -19.16 -0.86
C HIS A 6 -4.30 -19.99 -0.96
N LEU A 7 -4.63 -20.71 0.12
CA LEU A 7 -5.98 -21.21 0.28
C LEU A 7 -6.85 -19.99 0.62
N PRO A 8 -8.00 -19.79 -0.05
CA PRO A 8 -9.02 -18.90 0.48
C PRO A 8 -9.26 -19.33 1.93
N PRO A 9 -9.38 -18.40 2.90
CA PRO A 9 -9.77 -18.76 4.24
C PRO A 9 -11.12 -19.48 4.15
N ASP A 10 -11.13 -20.79 4.36
CA ASP A 10 -12.38 -21.50 4.64
C ASP A 10 -12.87 -20.92 5.97
N TYR A 11 -13.99 -20.22 5.91
CA TYR A 11 -14.72 -19.56 7.00
C TYR A 11 -14.15 -19.79 8.40
N MET A 12 -13.56 -18.73 8.98
CA MET A 12 -13.34 -18.49 10.43
C MET A 12 -12.74 -19.69 11.18
N ASP A 13 -11.43 -19.85 11.30
CA ASP A 13 -10.74 -19.53 12.57
C ASP A 13 -9.20 -19.70 12.48
N GLU A 14 -8.67 -20.15 11.36
CA GLU A 14 -7.23 -20.36 11.20
C GLU A 14 -6.63 -19.31 10.24
N PRO A 15 -5.60 -18.55 10.66
CA PRO A 15 -4.91 -17.65 9.75
C PRO A 15 -4.39 -18.46 8.57
N ALA A 16 -4.61 -17.95 7.35
CA ALA A 16 -4.21 -18.63 6.12
C ALA A 16 -2.72 -19.00 6.16
N SER A 17 -2.40 -20.22 6.59
CA SER A 17 -1.03 -20.70 6.63
C SER A 17 -0.55 -20.81 5.18
N PRO A 18 0.67 -20.34 4.86
CA PRO A 18 1.26 -20.63 3.57
C PRO A 18 1.25 -22.15 3.38
N GLY A 19 0.46 -22.62 2.42
CA GLY A 19 0.40 -24.05 2.13
C GLY A 19 1.79 -24.52 1.69
N PRO A 20 2.23 -25.73 2.06
CA PRO A 20 3.48 -26.29 1.53
C PRO A 20 3.28 -26.54 0.04
N ARG A 21 3.62 -25.57 -0.81
CA ARG A 21 3.37 -25.69 -2.24
C ARG A 21 4.52 -25.20 -3.10
N PRO A 22 4.81 -25.94 -4.18
CA PRO A 22 5.73 -25.54 -5.22
C PRO A 22 5.47 -24.17 -5.82
N ALA A 23 6.44 -23.26 -5.78
CA ALA A 23 6.44 -22.10 -6.66
C ALA A 23 7.02 -22.51 -8.03
N PRO A 24 6.53 -21.97 -9.15
CA PRO A 24 7.05 -22.33 -10.48
C PRO A 24 8.55 -22.02 -10.57
N GLN A 25 9.33 -22.94 -11.15
CA GLN A 25 10.72 -22.66 -11.47
C GLN A 25 10.79 -21.67 -12.62
N LEU A 26 11.07 -20.41 -12.29
CA LEU A 26 11.22 -19.36 -13.28
C LEU A 26 12.67 -19.28 -13.75
N LYS A 27 12.90 -19.54 -15.04
CA LYS A 27 14.17 -19.24 -15.70
C LYS A 27 14.11 -17.79 -16.20
N TRP A 28 15.19 -17.03 -15.98
CA TRP A 28 15.33 -15.68 -16.55
C TRP A 28 14.26 -14.69 -16.13
N VAL A 29 14.28 -14.40 -14.84
CA VAL A 29 13.37 -13.43 -14.26
C VAL A 29 14.09 -12.30 -13.56
N VAL A 30 13.54 -11.11 -13.72
CA VAL A 30 13.92 -9.94 -12.91
C VAL A 30 12.74 -9.62 -12.01
N PRO A 31 12.87 -9.79 -10.69
CA PRO A 31 11.82 -9.38 -9.76
C PRO A 31 11.68 -7.86 -9.81
N VAL A 32 10.45 -7.38 -9.89
CA VAL A 32 10.10 -5.95 -9.94
C VAL A 32 8.92 -5.67 -9.03
N ASP A 33 8.81 -4.43 -8.59
CA ASP A 33 7.64 -3.97 -7.84
C ASP A 33 6.42 -3.92 -8.76
N ILE A 34 5.37 -4.66 -8.39
CA ILE A 34 4.11 -4.74 -9.14
C ILE A 34 3.36 -3.41 -9.15
N VAL A 35 3.46 -2.61 -8.07
CA VAL A 35 2.83 -1.28 -7.98
C VAL A 35 3.47 -0.34 -8.98
N ALA A 36 4.81 -0.23 -8.94
CA ALA A 36 5.56 0.57 -9.90
C ALA A 36 5.33 0.11 -11.34
N LEU A 37 5.34 -1.21 -11.61
CA LEU A 37 5.10 -1.76 -12.94
C LEU A 37 3.68 -1.45 -13.45
N GLY A 38 2.66 -1.72 -12.64
CA GLY A 38 1.26 -1.47 -12.98
C GLY A 38 1.00 0.00 -13.30
N ALA A 39 1.42 0.90 -12.41
CA ALA A 39 1.29 2.34 -12.61
C ALA A 39 2.03 2.84 -13.86
N SER A 40 3.23 2.30 -14.10
CA SER A 40 4.07 2.63 -15.26
C SER A 40 3.44 2.20 -16.57
N LEU A 41 2.85 1.00 -16.63
CA LEU A 41 2.17 0.50 -17.83
C LEU A 41 0.83 1.22 -18.07
N GLU A 42 0.09 1.52 -17.01
CA GLU A 42 -1.16 2.28 -17.12
C GLU A 42 -0.88 3.71 -17.60
N ALA A 43 0.16 4.37 -17.08
CA ALA A 43 0.60 5.67 -17.56
C ALA A 43 1.00 5.62 -19.04
N LEU A 44 1.78 4.61 -19.44
CA LEU A 44 2.17 4.43 -20.83
C LEU A 44 0.94 4.24 -21.73
N LEU A 45 -0.04 3.44 -21.30
CA LEU A 45 -1.29 3.22 -22.04
C LEU A 45 -2.06 4.54 -22.23
N LYS A 46 -2.24 5.33 -21.17
CA LYS A 46 -2.93 6.64 -21.23
C LYS A 46 -2.21 7.62 -22.16
N GLN A 47 -0.89 7.58 -22.17
CA GLN A 47 -0.04 8.51 -22.91
C GLN A 47 0.28 8.06 -24.35
N THR A 48 0.00 6.80 -24.71
CA THR A 48 0.43 6.22 -25.99
C THR A 48 -0.07 7.02 -27.18
N GLN A 49 -1.34 7.44 -27.18
CA GLN A 49 -1.91 8.23 -28.27
C GLN A 49 -1.28 9.61 -28.36
N GLN A 50 -1.12 10.31 -27.24
CA GLN A 50 -0.53 11.65 -27.18
C GLN A 50 0.94 11.64 -27.62
N ILE A 51 1.74 10.67 -27.14
CA ILE A 51 3.13 10.46 -27.55
C ILE A 51 3.23 10.16 -29.04
N THR A 52 2.33 9.30 -29.56
CA THR A 52 2.31 8.97 -30.99
C THR A 52 1.98 10.19 -31.84
N THR A 53 0.97 10.96 -31.47
CA THR A 53 0.62 12.21 -32.15
C THR A 53 1.79 13.19 -32.12
N LEU A 54 2.42 13.39 -30.96
CA LEU A 54 3.57 14.29 -30.81
C LEU A 54 4.74 13.87 -31.71
N ARG A 55 5.05 12.57 -31.78
CA ARG A 55 6.06 12.02 -32.70
C ARG A 55 5.69 12.19 -34.17
N LEU A 56 4.43 12.00 -34.54
CA LEU A 56 3.96 12.20 -35.92
C LEU A 56 4.00 13.68 -36.32
N CYS A 57 3.56 14.58 -35.45
CA CYS A 57 3.65 16.02 -35.65
C CYS A 57 5.10 16.50 -35.75
N HIS A 58 6.01 15.96 -34.93
CA HIS A 58 7.44 16.25 -35.03
C HIS A 58 8.03 15.75 -36.35
N ARG A 59 7.75 14.51 -36.75
CA ARG A 59 8.32 13.89 -37.95
C ARG A 59 7.76 14.42 -39.27
N PHE A 60 6.48 14.72 -39.32
CA PHE A 60 5.76 15.04 -40.56
C PHE A 60 5.11 16.43 -40.56
N GLY A 61 5.11 17.13 -39.44
CA GLY A 61 4.50 18.46 -39.36
C GLY A 61 5.34 19.52 -40.06
N ASN A 62 4.68 20.59 -40.48
CA ASN A 62 5.31 21.81 -40.99
C ASN A 62 5.11 22.97 -40.00
N THR A 63 5.30 22.71 -38.71
CA THR A 63 5.06 23.65 -37.60
C THR A 63 6.32 23.80 -36.75
N ALA A 64 6.31 24.73 -35.78
CA ALA A 64 7.44 24.89 -34.86
C ALA A 64 7.81 23.61 -34.08
N LEU A 65 6.87 22.65 -33.95
CA LEU A 65 7.15 21.36 -33.31
C LEU A 65 8.09 20.48 -34.15
N SER A 66 8.06 20.56 -35.48
CA SER A 66 8.95 19.72 -36.32
C SER A 66 10.38 20.24 -36.40
N SER A 67 10.61 21.50 -36.02
CA SER A 67 11.96 22.06 -35.88
C SER A 67 12.60 21.80 -34.51
N LEU A 68 11.89 21.15 -33.59
CA LEU A 68 12.38 20.87 -32.24
C LEU A 68 13.51 19.81 -32.30
N PRO A 69 14.63 19.99 -31.58
CA PRO A 69 15.63 18.92 -31.44
C PRO A 69 15.00 17.65 -30.84
N GLN A 70 15.44 16.48 -31.31
CA GLN A 70 14.91 15.19 -30.88
C GLN A 70 15.05 15.00 -29.36
N GLU A 71 16.14 15.50 -28.78
CA GLU A 71 16.43 15.42 -27.36
C GLU A 71 15.39 16.16 -26.52
N ILE A 72 14.92 17.33 -26.99
CA ILE A 72 13.89 18.10 -26.28
C ILE A 72 12.53 17.40 -26.41
N LEU A 73 12.23 16.82 -27.57
CA LEU A 73 11.03 16.01 -27.76
C LEU A 73 11.00 14.82 -26.78
N ASP A 74 12.11 14.11 -26.65
CA ASP A 74 12.24 12.97 -25.75
C ASP A 74 12.17 13.39 -24.27
N GLN A 75 12.68 14.56 -23.90
CA GLN A 75 12.48 15.14 -22.57
C GLN A 75 11.00 15.44 -22.28
N ILE A 76 10.28 16.06 -23.22
CA ILE A 76 8.85 16.35 -23.08
C ILE A 76 8.06 15.04 -22.90
N ILE A 77 8.36 14.02 -23.72
CA ILE A 77 7.72 12.70 -23.62
C ILE A 77 8.00 12.08 -22.25
N SER A 78 9.25 12.13 -21.80
CA SER A 78 9.68 11.56 -20.52
C SER A 78 8.98 12.24 -19.34
N GLU A 79 8.86 13.56 -19.35
CA GLU A 79 8.18 14.32 -18.30
C GLU A 79 6.66 14.12 -18.30
N THR A 80 6.04 14.06 -19.48
CA THR A 80 4.61 13.75 -19.61
C THR A 80 4.31 12.36 -19.08
N TYR A 81 5.16 11.38 -19.43
CA TYR A 81 5.07 10.02 -18.91
C TYR A 81 5.26 9.97 -17.39
N ARG A 82 6.29 10.64 -16.85
CA ARG A 82 6.58 10.71 -15.42
C ARG A 82 5.40 11.27 -14.63
N THR A 83 4.80 12.35 -15.12
CA THR A 83 3.62 12.98 -14.51
C THR A 83 2.43 12.02 -14.50
N ALA A 84 2.18 11.33 -15.62
CA ALA A 84 1.13 10.32 -15.70
C ALA A 84 1.38 9.14 -14.74
N LYS A 85 2.62 8.64 -14.63
CA LYS A 85 3.01 7.58 -13.69
C LYS A 85 2.73 8.00 -12.25
N LEU A 86 3.14 9.21 -11.85
CA LEU A 86 2.89 9.74 -10.50
C LEU A 86 1.40 9.88 -10.19
N SER A 87 0.56 10.16 -11.19
CA SER A 87 -0.90 10.19 -10.99
C SER A 87 -1.53 8.80 -10.81
N CYS A 88 -0.94 7.76 -11.40
CA CYS A 88 -1.43 6.38 -11.28
C CYS A 88 -0.94 5.69 -10.00
N LEU A 89 0.25 6.06 -9.51
CA LEU A 89 0.94 5.36 -8.42
C LEU A 89 0.12 5.24 -7.12
N PRO A 90 -0.53 6.30 -6.59
CA PRO A 90 -1.24 6.23 -5.31
C PRO A 90 -2.35 5.18 -5.31
N LYS A 91 -3.08 5.06 -6.43
CA LYS A 91 -4.16 4.10 -6.59
C LYS A 91 -3.67 2.65 -6.57
N TRP A 92 -2.55 2.38 -7.25
CA TRP A 92 -1.91 1.07 -7.24
C TRP A 92 -1.36 0.73 -5.86
N ASP A 93 -0.72 1.69 -5.19
CA ASP A 93 -0.16 1.53 -3.86
C ASP A 93 -1.25 1.25 -2.81
N GLN A 94 -2.35 2.03 -2.83
CA GLN A 94 -3.47 1.85 -1.91
C GLN A 94 -4.09 0.45 -2.02
N LYS A 95 -4.42 0.00 -3.24
CA LYS A 95 -4.98 -1.33 -3.46
C LYS A 95 -4.01 -2.43 -3.04
N PHE A 96 -2.71 -2.26 -3.32
CA PHE A 96 -1.71 -3.23 -2.90
C PHE A 96 -1.54 -3.28 -1.38
N ARG A 97 -1.52 -2.14 -0.70
CA ARG A 97 -1.48 -2.07 0.76
C ARG A 97 -2.69 -2.74 1.39
N CYS A 98 -3.89 -2.51 0.84
CA CYS A 98 -5.08 -3.23 1.26
C CYS A 98 -4.93 -4.74 1.04
N PHE A 99 -4.43 -5.18 -0.12
CA PHE A 99 -4.13 -6.59 -0.36
C PHE A 99 -3.15 -7.19 0.65
N GLN A 100 -2.23 -6.38 1.19
CA GLN A 100 -1.30 -6.79 2.23
C GLN A 100 -1.86 -6.74 3.66
N GLY A 101 -3.08 -6.22 3.87
CA GLY A 101 -3.58 -5.92 5.21
C GLY A 101 -2.84 -4.75 5.89
N ARG A 102 -2.22 -3.88 5.09
CA ARG A 102 -1.41 -2.71 5.52
C ARG A 102 -2.03 -1.37 5.15
N CYS A 103 -3.31 -1.39 4.80
CA CYS A 103 -4.11 -0.18 4.61
C CYS A 103 -4.36 0.50 5.96
N ASN A 104 -4.35 1.83 5.97
CA ASN A 104 -4.97 2.60 7.04
C ASN A 104 -6.50 2.52 6.94
N ARG A 105 -7.20 2.66 8.08
CA ARG A 105 -8.66 2.73 8.16
C ARG A 105 -9.21 3.84 7.27
N ASP A 106 -8.56 5.01 7.25
CA ASP A 106 -8.93 6.18 6.46
C ASP A 106 -8.97 5.91 4.94
N TYR A 107 -8.31 4.86 4.45
CA TYR A 107 -8.36 4.48 3.02
C TYR A 107 -9.58 3.65 2.64
N HIS A 108 -10.27 3.09 3.64
CA HIS A 108 -11.52 2.34 3.51
C HIS A 108 -12.73 3.19 3.89
N GLU A 109 -12.49 4.28 4.60
CA GLU A 109 -13.49 5.31 4.77
C GLU A 109 -13.76 5.93 3.41
N HIS A 110 -14.75 5.38 2.72
CA HIS A 110 -15.31 5.92 1.52
C HIS A 110 -15.79 7.32 1.85
N SER A 111 -14.91 8.30 1.65
CA SER A 111 -15.22 9.70 1.79
C SER A 111 -16.42 9.97 0.88
N HIS A 112 -17.57 10.23 1.49
CA HIS A 112 -18.81 10.72 0.89
C HIS A 112 -19.65 9.65 0.15
N ASP A 113 -20.66 9.09 0.83
CA ASP A 113 -22.07 9.48 0.59
C ASP A 113 -23.08 8.67 1.43
N LEU A 114 -22.80 7.39 1.70
CA LEU A 114 -23.79 6.50 2.32
C LEU A 114 -23.33 5.96 3.68
N THR A 115 -22.07 5.58 3.83
CA THR A 115 -21.55 5.02 5.08
C THR A 115 -21.40 6.11 6.14
N THR A 116 -20.82 7.27 5.79
CA THR A 116 -20.72 8.42 6.71
C THR A 116 -22.10 8.90 7.17
N GLU A 117 -23.06 9.04 6.25
CA GLU A 117 -24.44 9.43 6.58
C GLU A 117 -25.15 8.36 7.45
N TYR A 118 -24.89 7.07 7.20
CA TYR A 118 -25.41 5.98 8.03
C TYR A 118 -24.83 5.99 9.44
N LEU A 119 -23.50 6.05 9.57
CA LEU A 119 -22.80 6.10 10.85
C LEU A 119 -23.20 7.35 11.62
N TRP A 120 -23.19 8.52 10.97
CA TRP A 120 -23.64 9.78 11.57
C TRP A 120 -25.09 9.70 12.06
N ARG A 121 -26.02 9.11 11.28
CA ARG A 121 -27.42 8.92 11.72
C ARG A 121 -27.52 8.01 12.94
N SER A 122 -26.72 6.94 13.00
CA SER A 122 -26.67 6.05 14.16
C SER A 122 -26.20 6.82 15.41
N ASN A 123 -25.07 7.53 15.27
CA ASN A 123 -24.49 8.42 16.27
C ASN A 123 -25.49 9.48 16.78
N TYR A 124 -26.18 10.14 15.85
CA TYR A 124 -27.17 11.17 16.15
C TYR A 124 -28.33 10.61 16.97
N VAL A 125 -28.81 9.40 16.63
CA VAL A 125 -29.88 8.73 17.38
C VAL A 125 -29.40 8.31 18.78
N GLU A 126 -28.17 7.84 18.91
CA GLU A 126 -27.58 7.47 20.20
C GLU A 126 -27.33 8.68 21.10
N ARG A 127 -26.73 9.77 20.59
CA ARG A 127 -26.60 11.05 21.32
C ARG A 127 -27.96 11.63 21.72
N ARG A 128 -28.99 11.49 20.87
CA ARG A 128 -30.36 11.90 21.19
C ARG A 128 -30.98 11.05 22.31
N ASN A 129 -30.65 9.76 22.37
CA ASN A 129 -31.23 8.82 23.34
C ASN A 129 -30.42 8.76 24.66
N GLY A 130 -29.15 9.16 24.66
CA GLY A 130 -28.24 9.11 25.81
C GLY A 130 -27.92 10.48 26.39
N VAL A 131 -28.50 10.79 27.55
CA VAL A 131 -27.98 11.56 28.72
C VAL A 131 -27.08 12.81 28.50
N TYR A 132 -26.98 13.40 27.31
CA TYR A 132 -26.47 14.75 27.15
C TYR A 132 -27.67 15.70 27.20
N GLU A 133 -27.80 16.48 28.26
CA GLU A 133 -28.85 17.51 28.43
C GLU A 133 -28.63 18.71 27.49
N GLY A 134 -28.52 18.44 26.19
CA GLY A 134 -28.52 19.43 25.12
C GLY A 134 -29.73 19.23 24.21
N GLU A 135 -30.32 20.31 23.70
CA GLU A 135 -31.34 20.22 22.67
C GLU A 135 -30.72 19.57 21.42
N ALA A 136 -31.16 18.36 21.07
CA ALA A 136 -30.76 17.72 19.83
C ALA A 136 -31.20 18.62 18.65
N LEU A 137 -30.22 19.23 17.97
CA LEU A 137 -30.43 20.03 16.76
C LEU A 137 -31.02 19.16 15.64
N ASN A 138 -31.78 19.75 14.73
CA ASN A 138 -32.37 19.02 13.61
C ASN A 138 -31.24 18.39 12.77
N PRO A 139 -31.36 17.14 12.28
CA PRO A 139 -30.39 16.53 11.37
C PRO A 139 -29.95 17.44 10.21
N ASP A 140 -30.85 18.27 9.69
CA ASP A 140 -30.59 19.21 8.60
C ASP A 140 -29.70 20.40 9.00
N ASP A 141 -29.44 20.60 10.30
CA ASP A 141 -28.63 21.71 10.81
C ASP A 141 -27.12 21.42 10.76
N TYR A 142 -26.72 20.17 10.51
CA TYR A 142 -25.32 19.75 10.46
C TYR A 142 -24.76 19.87 9.04
N THR A 143 -23.61 20.53 8.92
CA THR A 143 -22.82 20.54 7.68
C THR A 143 -22.12 19.20 7.47
N GLU A 144 -21.80 18.86 6.21
CA GLU A 144 -21.10 17.61 5.88
C GLU A 144 -19.74 17.46 6.58
N GLU A 145 -19.09 18.58 6.94
CA GLU A 145 -17.83 18.54 7.68
C GLU A 145 -18.07 18.21 9.16
N GLU A 146 -19.10 18.78 9.79
CA GLU A 146 -19.47 18.45 11.19
C GLU A 146 -19.97 17.00 11.30
N LYS A 147 -20.70 16.50 10.29
CA LYS A 147 -21.07 15.09 10.23
C LYS A 147 -19.84 14.18 10.20
N ARG A 148 -18.80 14.58 9.47
CA ARG A 148 -17.54 13.85 9.37
C ARG A 148 -16.80 13.86 10.70
N GLU A 149 -16.64 15.03 11.30
CA GLU A 149 -15.99 15.19 12.61
C GLU A 149 -16.67 14.33 13.68
N MET A 150 -18.01 14.29 13.70
CA MET A 150 -18.75 13.39 14.61
C MET A 150 -18.50 11.91 14.37
N VAL A 151 -18.36 11.49 13.11
CA VAL A 151 -18.05 10.10 12.75
C VAL A 151 -16.61 9.77 13.11
N GLU A 152 -15.65 10.68 12.84
CA GLU A 152 -14.25 10.55 13.23
C GLU A 152 -14.10 10.42 14.76
N ASP A 153 -14.76 11.29 15.53
CA ASP A 153 -14.77 11.22 17.01
C ASP A 153 -15.28 9.87 17.52
N GLN A 154 -16.40 9.37 16.98
CA GLN A 154 -16.93 8.06 17.35
C GLN A 154 -15.96 6.95 16.99
N ILE A 155 -15.36 7.02 15.80
CA ILE A 155 -14.39 6.05 15.30
C ILE A 155 -13.15 5.97 16.21
N GLU A 156 -12.70 7.11 16.74
CA GLU A 156 -11.61 7.22 17.71
C GLU A 156 -12.03 6.73 19.11
N GLU A 157 -13.26 7.01 19.56
CA GLU A 157 -13.77 6.50 20.83
C GLU A 157 -14.00 4.98 20.80
N ASP A 158 -14.44 4.44 19.67
CA ASP A 158 -14.66 3.02 19.40
C ASP A 158 -13.37 2.28 19.00
N GLU A 159 -12.19 2.92 19.07
CA GLU A 159 -10.87 2.39 18.67
C GLU A 159 -10.51 1.04 19.34
N TYR A 160 -11.23 0.64 20.39
CA TYR A 160 -11.07 -0.65 21.08
C TYR A 160 -12.05 -1.78 20.69
N GLU A 161 -13.19 -1.49 20.07
CA GLU A 161 -14.20 -2.50 19.77
C GLU A 161 -14.60 -2.49 18.29
N SER A 162 -14.13 -3.51 17.57
CA SER A 162 -14.58 -3.92 16.24
C SER A 162 -14.13 -3.03 15.09
N TRP A 163 -13.31 -3.58 14.20
CA TRP A 163 -13.41 -3.20 12.79
C TRP A 163 -14.87 -3.40 12.42
N ASP A 164 -15.59 -2.32 12.08
CA ASP A 164 -16.97 -2.41 11.62
C ASP A 164 -17.05 -3.46 10.51
N ASP A 165 -18.08 -4.31 10.53
CA ASP A 165 -18.28 -5.37 9.55
C ASP A 165 -18.20 -4.80 8.13
N GLY A 166 -18.66 -3.55 7.94
CA GLY A 166 -18.52 -2.82 6.67
C GLY A 166 -17.08 -2.56 6.22
N ILE A 167 -16.16 -2.23 7.13
CA ILE A 167 -14.75 -2.01 6.79
C ILE A 167 -14.10 -3.35 6.41
N VAL A 168 -14.47 -4.44 7.08
CA VAL A 168 -13.99 -5.79 6.74
C VAL A 168 -14.49 -6.21 5.36
N GLU A 169 -15.76 -5.94 5.03
CA GLU A 169 -16.33 -6.17 3.70
C GLU A 169 -15.60 -5.34 2.63
N ASP A 170 -15.42 -4.04 2.85
CA ASP A 170 -14.67 -3.15 1.94
C ASP A 170 -13.23 -3.62 1.73
N HIS A 171 -12.61 -4.17 2.77
CA HIS A 171 -11.29 -4.78 2.69
C HIS A 171 -11.30 -6.00 1.77
N TRP A 172 -12.22 -6.95 1.98
CA TRP A 172 -12.36 -8.13 1.13
C TRP A 172 -12.67 -7.79 -0.32
N ASP A 173 -13.56 -6.83 -0.55
CA ASP A 173 -13.88 -6.35 -1.89
C ASP A 173 -12.65 -5.75 -2.55
N THR A 174 -11.87 -4.94 -1.84
CA THR A 174 -10.63 -4.35 -2.36
C THR A 174 -9.56 -5.42 -2.63
N GLN A 175 -9.44 -6.44 -1.78
CA GLN A 175 -8.56 -7.59 -2.01
C GLN A 175 -8.97 -8.38 -3.26
N ALA A 176 -10.27 -8.64 -3.43
CA ALA A 176 -10.81 -9.29 -4.62
C ALA A 176 -10.58 -8.45 -5.88
N ASP A 177 -10.77 -7.14 -5.79
CA ASP A 177 -10.48 -6.16 -6.84
C ASP A 177 -9.02 -6.19 -7.27
N TRP A 178 -8.08 -6.34 -6.32
CA TRP A 178 -6.65 -6.47 -6.63
C TRP A 178 -6.35 -7.76 -7.40
N LEU A 179 -6.97 -8.87 -7.00
CA LEU A 179 -6.86 -10.12 -7.73
C LEU A 179 -7.48 -9.99 -9.13
N ASP A 180 -8.67 -9.41 -9.27
CA ASP A 180 -9.32 -9.20 -10.57
C ASP A 180 -8.52 -8.24 -11.47
N LEU A 181 -7.85 -7.25 -10.89
CA LEU A 181 -6.96 -6.34 -11.60
C LEU A 181 -5.78 -7.08 -12.21
N LEU A 182 -5.17 -8.02 -11.49
CA LEU A 182 -3.91 -8.68 -11.89
C LEU A 182 -4.07 -10.05 -12.53
N CYS A 183 -5.13 -10.78 -12.17
CA CYS A 183 -5.33 -12.16 -12.55
C CYS A 183 -5.62 -12.28 -14.05
N ARG A 184 -4.96 -13.26 -14.66
CA ARG A 184 -5.20 -13.64 -16.07
C ARG A 184 -6.09 -14.87 -16.22
N CYS A 185 -6.37 -15.55 -15.11
CA CYS A 185 -6.99 -16.87 -15.11
C CYS A 185 -8.52 -16.79 -15.01
N LYS A 186 -9.05 -15.73 -14.40
CA LYS A 186 -10.49 -15.53 -14.25
C LYS A 186 -10.99 -14.48 -15.24
N LYS A 187 -12.22 -14.68 -15.72
CA LYS A 187 -12.98 -13.57 -16.31
C LYS A 187 -13.37 -12.65 -15.15
N PRO A 188 -13.13 -11.33 -15.25
CA PRO A 188 -13.43 -10.40 -14.16
C PRO A 188 -14.92 -10.54 -13.78
N ILE A 189 -15.18 -10.77 -12.50
CA ILE A 189 -16.52 -11.11 -12.00
C ILE A 189 -17.34 -9.83 -11.86
N ASN A 190 -16.71 -8.75 -11.40
CA ASN A 190 -17.30 -7.43 -11.33
C ASN A 190 -16.50 -6.44 -12.16
N ARG A 191 -17.13 -5.87 -13.20
CA ARG A 191 -16.54 -4.77 -13.97
C ARG A 191 -16.70 -3.48 -13.16
N SER A 192 -15.96 -3.32 -12.05
CA SER A 192 -15.77 -1.97 -11.53
C SER A 192 -15.10 -1.17 -12.67
N LYS A 193 -15.79 -0.13 -13.16
CA LYS A 193 -15.45 0.58 -14.41
C LYS A 193 -14.11 1.31 -14.36
N VAL A 194 -13.41 1.27 -13.22
CA VAL A 194 -12.42 2.28 -12.85
C VAL A 194 -10.99 1.86 -13.21
N ASN A 195 -10.71 0.58 -13.51
CA ASN A 195 -9.35 0.11 -13.73
C ASN A 195 -9.13 -0.64 -15.05
N VAL A 196 -7.95 -0.44 -15.63
CA VAL A 196 -7.52 -1.21 -16.79
C VAL A 196 -6.97 -2.55 -16.33
N PRO A 197 -7.56 -3.68 -16.75
CA PRO A 197 -7.11 -4.99 -16.30
C PRO A 197 -5.68 -5.28 -16.80
N PHE A 198 -4.86 -5.90 -15.96
CA PHE A 198 -3.46 -6.19 -16.23
C PHE A 198 -3.22 -7.04 -17.49
N PRO A 199 -4.11 -7.96 -17.94
CA PRO A 199 -3.98 -8.59 -19.26
C PRO A 199 -3.78 -7.59 -20.41
N LYS A 200 -4.43 -6.42 -20.37
CA LYS A 200 -4.24 -5.36 -21.37
C LYS A 200 -2.87 -4.69 -21.22
N LEU A 201 -2.43 -4.45 -19.98
CA LEU A 201 -1.11 -3.89 -19.68
C LEU A 201 0.02 -4.85 -20.07
N ALA A 202 -0.17 -6.14 -19.90
CA ALA A 202 0.75 -7.19 -20.34
C ALA A 202 0.93 -7.20 -21.86
N GLY A 203 -0.11 -6.85 -22.63
CA GLY A 203 0.01 -6.64 -24.07
C GLY A 203 1.06 -5.59 -24.41
N ILE A 204 1.12 -4.50 -23.64
CA ILE A 204 2.12 -3.44 -23.82
C ILE A 204 3.53 -3.98 -23.55
N LEU A 205 3.73 -4.76 -22.49
CA LEU A 205 5.03 -5.40 -22.21
C LEU A 205 5.50 -6.27 -23.38
N ARG A 206 4.60 -7.08 -23.94
CA ARG A 206 4.91 -7.99 -25.05
C ARG A 206 5.23 -7.21 -26.31
N THR A 207 4.38 -6.26 -26.69
CA THR A 207 4.51 -5.54 -27.97
C THR A 207 5.66 -4.53 -27.94
N HIS A 208 5.86 -3.78 -26.86
CA HIS A 208 6.85 -2.69 -26.81
C HIS A 208 8.23 -3.16 -26.35
N PHE A 209 8.29 -4.15 -25.46
CA PHE A 209 9.53 -4.58 -24.82
C PHE A 209 9.93 -6.03 -25.16
N GLY A 210 9.02 -6.82 -25.74
CA GLY A 210 9.27 -8.24 -25.98
C GLY A 210 9.40 -9.05 -24.68
N LEU A 211 8.76 -8.58 -23.61
CA LEU A 211 8.76 -9.19 -22.28
C LEU A 211 7.34 -9.58 -21.87
N ASP A 212 7.21 -10.43 -20.85
CA ASP A 212 5.96 -10.70 -20.17
C ASP A 212 6.17 -10.56 -18.65
N ALA A 213 5.08 -10.62 -17.90
CA ALA A 213 5.09 -10.61 -16.45
C ALA A 213 4.52 -11.92 -15.90
N VAL A 214 5.22 -12.49 -14.92
CA VAL A 214 4.72 -13.55 -14.06
C VAL A 214 4.35 -12.93 -12.72
N ILE A 215 3.10 -13.12 -12.31
CA ILE A 215 2.55 -12.60 -11.06
C ILE A 215 2.26 -13.79 -10.15
N LEU A 216 2.68 -13.67 -8.90
CA LEU A 216 2.51 -14.66 -7.87
C LEU A 216 1.87 -13.98 -6.65
N HIS A 217 0.71 -14.47 -6.23
CA HIS A 217 0.03 -14.02 -5.02
C HIS A 217 0.24 -15.06 -3.92
N GLU A 218 0.77 -14.69 -2.77
CA GLU A 218 1.08 -15.62 -1.68
C GLU A 218 0.52 -15.11 -0.36
N SER A 219 0.19 -16.00 0.57
CA SER A 219 -0.01 -15.58 1.96
C SER A 219 1.33 -15.34 2.64
N LEU A 220 1.40 -14.26 3.42
CA LEU A 220 2.57 -13.95 4.24
C LEU A 220 2.56 -14.84 5.48
N SER A 221 3.73 -15.39 5.81
CA SER A 221 3.93 -16.10 7.07
C SER A 221 3.74 -15.17 8.26
N ASP A 222 3.43 -15.75 9.42
CA ASP A 222 3.32 -15.00 10.67
C ASP A 222 4.58 -14.21 11.03
N LYS A 223 5.76 -14.71 10.65
CA LYS A 223 7.04 -14.02 10.89
C LYS A 223 7.15 -12.76 10.03
N LEU A 224 6.89 -12.88 8.73
CA LEU A 224 6.91 -11.75 7.81
C LEU A 224 5.84 -10.73 8.18
N ARG A 225 4.64 -11.20 8.46
CA ARG A 225 3.51 -10.42 8.94
C ARG A 225 3.88 -9.58 10.17
N LYS A 226 4.55 -10.18 11.15
CA LYS A 226 4.99 -9.46 12.36
C LYS A 226 6.18 -8.54 12.09
N PHE A 227 6.99 -8.82 11.08
CA PHE A 227 8.17 -8.03 10.73
C PHE A 227 7.83 -6.76 9.94
N LEU A 228 6.84 -6.83 9.05
CA LEU A 228 6.45 -5.69 8.23
C LEU A 228 5.82 -4.56 9.07
N PRO A 229 6.12 -3.29 8.75
CA PRO A 229 5.52 -2.15 9.42
C PRO A 229 4.04 -1.99 9.03
N ASP A 230 3.30 -1.25 9.85
CA ASP A 230 1.91 -0.84 9.58
C ASP A 230 0.93 -2.00 9.43
N ASN A 231 1.16 -3.05 10.21
CA ASN A 231 0.29 -4.20 10.24
C ASN A 231 -0.85 -4.00 11.26
N PHE A 232 -1.66 -2.97 11.01
CA PHE A 232 -2.78 -2.58 11.87
C PHE A 232 -4.11 -3.21 11.44
N GLY A 233 -4.14 -3.81 10.24
CA GLY A 233 -5.34 -4.44 9.71
C GLY A 233 -5.85 -5.59 10.60
N PRO A 234 -7.15 -5.95 10.46
CA PRO A 234 -7.69 -7.10 11.16
C PRO A 234 -6.84 -8.32 10.79
N SER A 235 -6.70 -9.29 11.70
CA SER A 235 -5.81 -10.45 11.56
C SER A 235 -6.12 -11.39 10.36
N MET A 236 -7.00 -10.97 9.47
CA MET A 236 -7.55 -11.70 8.34
C MET A 236 -6.63 -11.57 7.13
N GLY A 237 -5.84 -12.62 6.86
CA GLY A 237 -5.18 -12.86 5.59
C GLY A 237 -4.27 -11.74 5.08
N HIS A 238 -2.98 -11.79 5.42
CA HIS A 238 -1.99 -10.90 4.82
C HIS A 238 -1.44 -11.56 3.58
N TYR A 239 -1.68 -10.96 2.42
CA TYR A 239 -1.16 -11.48 1.17
C TYR A 239 -0.03 -10.62 0.64
N SER A 240 0.79 -11.17 -0.23
CA SER A 240 1.78 -10.43 -0.99
C SER A 240 1.63 -10.79 -2.45
N THR A 241 1.90 -9.81 -3.31
CA THR A 241 1.98 -10.05 -4.75
C THR A 241 3.39 -9.76 -5.19
N THR A 242 4.07 -10.78 -5.69
CA THR A 242 5.37 -10.61 -6.33
C THR A 242 5.21 -10.64 -7.83
N CYS A 243 5.97 -9.79 -8.53
CA CYS A 243 6.00 -9.76 -9.98
C CYS A 243 7.43 -9.97 -10.49
N PHE A 244 7.51 -10.73 -11.57
CA PHE A 244 8.74 -11.03 -12.27
C PHE A 244 8.58 -10.66 -13.74
N LEU A 245 9.50 -9.84 -14.25
CA LEU A 245 9.65 -9.69 -15.70
C LEU A 245 10.32 -10.95 -16.25
N THR A 246 9.78 -11.49 -17.33
CA THR A 246 10.34 -12.64 -18.04
C THR A 246 10.35 -12.37 -19.54
N LEU A 247 11.06 -13.20 -20.29
CA LEU A 247 10.98 -13.17 -21.75
C LEU A 247 9.58 -13.60 -22.19
N ALA A 248 8.99 -12.90 -23.15
CA ALA A 248 7.73 -13.32 -23.72
C ALA A 248 7.88 -14.73 -24.32
N PRO A 249 7.03 -15.70 -23.97
CA PRO A 249 7.09 -17.02 -24.58
C PRO A 249 6.87 -16.88 -26.10
N MET A 250 7.70 -17.55 -26.91
CA MET A 250 7.56 -17.48 -28.37
C MET A 250 6.28 -18.18 -28.87
N ASP A 251 5.71 -19.08 -28.07
CA ASP A 251 4.44 -19.76 -28.34
C ASP A 251 3.44 -19.53 -27.19
N GLU A 252 2.20 -19.13 -27.51
CA GLU A 252 1.11 -18.95 -26.54
C GLU A 252 0.69 -20.25 -25.84
N LYS A 253 1.12 -21.39 -26.37
CA LYS A 253 1.10 -22.68 -25.67
C LYS A 253 2.26 -22.70 -24.68
N GLY A 254 2.12 -21.90 -23.62
CA GLY A 254 3.11 -21.83 -22.56
C GLY A 254 3.44 -23.23 -22.02
N PRO A 255 4.63 -23.41 -21.42
CA PRO A 255 4.97 -24.65 -20.73
C PRO A 255 4.02 -24.78 -19.54
N PHE A 256 2.88 -25.42 -19.76
CA PHE A 256 2.10 -25.99 -18.69
C PHE A 256 3.03 -27.00 -18.02
N LEU A 257 3.49 -26.67 -16.82
CA LEU A 257 3.95 -27.71 -15.93
C LEU A 257 2.75 -28.66 -15.76
N PRO A 258 2.89 -29.97 -16.05
CA PRO A 258 1.82 -30.93 -15.83
C PRO A 258 1.30 -30.79 -14.40
N GLU A 259 -0.02 -30.88 -14.24
CA GLU A 259 -0.78 -30.59 -13.02
C GLU A 259 -0.30 -31.35 -11.75
N ASP A 260 0.60 -32.33 -11.87
CA ASP A 260 0.94 -33.28 -10.81
C ASP A 260 2.30 -33.12 -10.13
N ASN A 261 3.12 -32.10 -10.44
CA ASN A 261 4.40 -31.94 -9.75
C ASN A 261 4.29 -31.05 -8.50
N HIS A 262 3.86 -31.69 -7.41
CA HIS A 262 3.90 -31.17 -6.03
C HIS A 262 5.32 -30.95 -5.46
N LEU A 263 6.34 -30.84 -6.32
CA LEU A 263 7.75 -30.59 -5.95
C LEU A 263 8.37 -29.56 -6.91
N ALA A 264 8.20 -28.26 -6.67
CA ALA A 264 8.96 -27.22 -7.35
C ALA A 264 9.57 -26.28 -6.32
N TYR A 265 10.87 -26.46 -6.21
CA TYR A 265 11.76 -25.74 -5.32
C TYR A 265 11.84 -24.26 -5.75
N TYR A 266 11.72 -23.37 -4.77
CA TYR A 266 12.23 -22.01 -4.87
C TYR A 266 13.75 -22.10 -5.06
N LYS A 267 14.22 -21.88 -6.28
CA LYS A 267 15.61 -21.51 -6.48
C LYS A 267 15.64 -20.48 -7.61
N PRO A 268 15.88 -19.19 -7.33
CA PRO A 268 16.31 -18.27 -8.38
C PRO A 268 17.43 -18.98 -9.14
N ILE A 269 17.17 -19.26 -10.42
CA ILE A 269 18.11 -20.03 -11.22
C ILE A 269 19.36 -19.19 -11.36
N ASP A 270 20.48 -19.81 -11.03
CA ASP A 270 21.81 -19.24 -11.15
C ASP A 270 21.96 -18.58 -12.53
N VAL A 271 22.13 -17.26 -12.50
CA VAL A 271 22.28 -16.39 -13.68
C VAL A 271 23.49 -16.81 -14.53
N SER A 272 24.42 -17.57 -13.95
CA SER A 272 25.57 -18.14 -14.66
C SER A 272 25.28 -19.47 -15.37
N ALA A 273 24.21 -20.19 -15.01
CA ALA A 273 23.93 -21.54 -15.52
C ALA A 273 23.21 -21.56 -16.88
N VAL A 274 22.69 -20.43 -17.32
CA VAL A 274 22.16 -20.21 -18.66
C VAL A 274 22.71 -18.83 -19.06
N HIS A 275 22.98 -18.54 -20.33
CA HIS A 275 23.44 -17.20 -20.75
C HIS A 275 22.33 -16.47 -21.52
N LEU A 276 21.90 -15.28 -21.06
CA LEU A 276 21.00 -14.43 -21.84
C LEU A 276 21.77 -13.96 -23.07
N THR A 277 21.10 -13.99 -24.22
CA THR A 277 21.65 -13.34 -25.41
C THR A 277 21.72 -11.83 -25.18
N GLU A 278 22.67 -11.15 -25.82
CA GLU A 278 22.82 -9.69 -25.71
C GLU A 278 21.51 -8.96 -26.04
N GLY A 279 20.79 -9.41 -27.08
CA GLY A 279 19.48 -8.86 -27.44
C GLY A 279 18.41 -9.02 -26.35
N GLN A 280 18.44 -10.10 -25.57
CA GLN A 280 17.53 -10.28 -24.44
C GLN A 280 17.90 -9.36 -23.28
N ASN A 281 19.20 -9.22 -22.96
CA ASN A 281 19.68 -8.28 -21.95
C ASN A 281 19.28 -6.84 -22.28
N ILE A 282 19.41 -6.43 -23.55
CA ILE A 282 19.00 -5.11 -24.02
C ILE A 282 17.50 -4.89 -23.79
N ARG A 283 16.64 -5.90 -24.00
CA ARG A 283 15.19 -5.78 -23.75
C ARG A 283 14.87 -5.55 -22.28
N PHE A 284 15.48 -6.32 -21.37
CA PHE A 284 15.31 -6.11 -19.93
C PHE A 284 15.83 -4.75 -19.50
N ALA A 285 17.04 -4.38 -19.91
CA ALA A 285 17.63 -3.08 -19.57
C ALA A 285 16.78 -1.91 -20.09
N ARG A 286 16.26 -2.04 -21.32
CA ARG A 286 15.36 -1.06 -21.91
C ARG A 286 14.05 -0.93 -21.13
N ALA A 287 13.40 -2.04 -20.78
CA ALA A 287 12.16 -2.03 -20.01
C ALA A 287 12.35 -1.43 -18.61
N ILE A 288 13.40 -1.84 -17.90
CA ILE A 288 13.74 -1.32 -16.57
C ILE A 288 13.97 0.20 -16.63
N ARG A 289 14.72 0.67 -17.63
CA ARG A 289 15.01 2.10 -17.80
C ARG A 289 13.78 2.91 -18.22
N GLU A 290 13.05 2.47 -19.25
CA GLU A 290 11.91 3.23 -19.80
C GLU A 290 10.69 3.24 -18.86
N LEU A 291 10.46 2.16 -18.13
CA LEU A 291 9.38 2.08 -17.13
C LEU A 291 9.85 2.60 -15.75
N ASP A 292 11.11 2.99 -15.62
CA ASP A 292 11.72 3.44 -14.36
C ASP A 292 11.43 2.46 -13.22
N LEU A 293 11.79 1.21 -13.46
CA LEU A 293 11.65 0.10 -12.51
C LEU A 293 12.97 -0.11 -11.78
N LYS A 294 12.87 -0.60 -10.56
CA LYS A 294 14.02 -1.06 -9.79
C LYS A 294 13.88 -2.57 -9.57
N PRO A 295 14.97 -3.35 -9.65
CA PRO A 295 14.96 -4.71 -9.17
C PRO A 295 14.44 -4.74 -7.73
N HIS A 296 13.47 -5.60 -7.48
CA HIS A 296 12.81 -5.72 -6.18
C HIS A 296 13.18 -7.04 -5.52
N PHE A 297 13.15 -7.12 -4.19
CA PHE A 297 13.41 -8.37 -3.48
C PHE A 297 12.11 -9.15 -3.30
N HIS A 298 12.20 -10.48 -3.27
CA HIS A 298 11.05 -11.30 -2.92
C HIS A 298 10.94 -11.35 -1.39
N LEU A 299 9.79 -10.97 -0.80
CA LEU A 299 9.66 -10.88 0.66
C LEU A 299 9.94 -12.21 1.36
N SER A 300 9.59 -13.34 0.75
CA SER A 300 9.87 -14.67 1.30
C SER A 300 11.37 -15.00 1.43
N GLU A 301 12.26 -14.34 0.67
CA GLU A 301 13.72 -14.48 0.86
C GLU A 301 14.20 -13.86 2.17
N LEU A 302 13.46 -12.85 2.67
CA LEU A 302 13.77 -12.21 3.93
C LEU A 302 13.32 -13.07 5.11
N GLU A 303 12.41 -14.04 4.93
CA GLU A 303 11.86 -14.81 6.05
C GLU A 303 12.93 -15.61 6.81
N GLU A 304 13.88 -16.22 6.10
CA GLU A 304 14.99 -16.94 6.72
C GLU A 304 15.94 -16.00 7.48
N LEU A 305 16.04 -14.75 7.02
CA LEU A 305 16.85 -13.69 7.63
C LEU A 305 16.14 -13.04 8.82
N ILE A 306 14.79 -13.11 8.87
CA ILE A 306 14.01 -12.71 10.03
C ILE A 306 14.29 -13.73 11.12
N LYS A 307 15.32 -13.41 11.92
CA LYS A 307 15.54 -14.08 13.19
C LYS A 307 14.21 -14.00 13.94
N PRO A 308 13.70 -15.12 14.46
CA PRO A 308 12.51 -15.07 15.28
C PRO A 308 12.73 -13.96 16.30
N THR A 309 11.84 -12.98 16.29
CA THR A 309 11.72 -11.93 17.31
C THR A 309 12.18 -12.52 18.62
N ASN A 310 13.20 -11.92 19.25
CA ASN A 310 13.82 -12.40 20.50
C ASN A 310 12.85 -13.32 21.22
N SER A 311 13.14 -14.63 21.29
CA SER A 311 12.24 -15.62 21.91
C SER A 311 11.88 -15.23 23.34
N ASP A 312 12.64 -14.29 23.89
CA ASP A 312 12.28 -13.48 25.02
C ASP A 312 11.11 -12.52 24.77
N LYS A 313 9.89 -13.07 24.95
CA LYS A 313 8.63 -12.32 25.00
C LYS A 313 8.68 -11.12 25.96
N ALA A 314 9.48 -11.18 27.04
CA ALA A 314 9.58 -10.08 27.99
C ALA A 314 10.34 -8.89 27.39
N LEU A 315 11.45 -9.15 26.68
CA LEU A 315 12.16 -8.09 25.96
C LEU A 315 11.32 -7.53 24.80
N TRP A 316 10.55 -8.39 24.13
CA TRP A 316 9.66 -7.95 23.06
C TRP A 316 8.59 -6.98 23.55
N ASN A 317 8.00 -7.22 24.73
CA ASN A 317 7.00 -6.34 25.34
C ASN A 317 7.60 -5.00 25.82
N ILE A 318 8.92 -4.92 26.01
CA ILE A 318 9.63 -3.70 26.43
C ILE A 318 10.01 -2.86 25.21
N CYS A 319 10.31 -3.48 24.08
CA CYS A 319 10.66 -2.80 22.85
C CYS A 319 9.41 -2.30 22.12
N ASP A 320 8.93 -1.08 22.46
CA ASP A 320 7.96 -0.39 21.59
C ASP A 320 8.50 -0.35 20.16
N ARG A 321 7.69 -0.87 19.22
CA ARG A 321 7.95 -0.80 17.78
C ARG A 321 7.80 0.63 17.30
N GLN A 322 8.75 1.49 17.63
CA GLN A 322 8.81 2.81 17.03
C GLN A 322 9.33 2.67 15.59
N ILE A 323 8.40 2.46 14.67
CA ILE A 323 8.63 2.65 13.25
C ILE A 323 8.87 4.15 13.03
N ALA A 324 9.76 4.52 12.11
CA ALA A 324 10.00 5.92 11.79
C ALA A 324 8.69 6.60 11.34
N GLY A 325 8.26 7.65 12.06
CA GLY A 325 7.04 8.39 11.76
C GLY A 325 5.91 8.25 12.79
N CYS A 326 5.99 7.31 13.75
CA CYS A 326 5.01 7.24 14.83
C CYS A 326 5.14 8.42 15.82
N PRO A 327 4.04 8.82 16.51
CA PRO A 327 4.09 9.83 17.57
C PRO A 327 5.18 9.51 18.60
N LYS A 328 5.90 10.54 19.04
CA LYS A 328 6.90 10.36 20.09
C LYS A 328 6.15 9.89 21.36
N PRO A 329 6.51 8.75 21.96
CA PRO A 329 5.88 8.28 23.20
C PRO A 329 6.08 9.34 24.26
N SER A 330 5.07 9.51 25.10
CA SER A 330 5.13 10.42 26.24
C SER A 330 6.33 10.09 27.13
N GLU A 331 6.86 11.10 27.83
CA GLU A 331 7.96 10.91 28.78
C GLU A 331 7.65 9.84 29.84
N ALA A 332 6.39 9.76 30.29
CA ALA A 332 5.94 8.70 31.20
C ALA A 332 6.15 7.28 30.60
N LYS A 333 5.72 7.06 29.35
CA LYS A 333 5.91 5.77 28.65
C LYS A 333 7.40 5.44 28.46
N ARG A 334 8.24 6.46 28.18
CA ARG A 334 9.70 6.28 28.09
C ARG A 334 10.32 5.88 29.42
N ARG A 335 9.89 6.51 30.52
CA ARG A 335 10.36 6.22 31.89
C ARG A 335 9.99 4.79 32.31
N ASP A 336 8.75 4.39 32.06
CA ASP A 336 8.27 3.03 32.34
C ASP A 336 9.03 1.98 31.53
N LYS A 337 9.26 2.25 30.24
CA LYS A 337 10.07 1.39 29.37
C LYS A 337 11.51 1.24 29.87
N ARG A 338 12.17 2.33 30.25
CA ARG A 338 13.53 2.29 30.82
C ARG A 338 13.56 1.42 32.09
N LYS A 339 12.57 1.56 32.96
CA LYS A 339 12.43 0.76 34.18
C LYS A 339 12.29 -0.73 33.86
N LEU A 340 11.34 -1.09 32.99
CA LEU A 340 11.11 -2.48 32.59
C LEU A 340 12.34 -3.11 31.91
N LEU A 341 13.05 -2.34 31.07
CA LEU A 341 14.29 -2.81 30.44
C LEU A 341 15.39 -3.08 31.48
N ARG A 342 15.55 -2.19 32.47
CA ARG A 342 16.52 -2.33 33.56
C ARG A 342 16.22 -3.58 34.40
N GLU A 343 14.96 -3.80 34.75
CA GLU A 343 14.52 -5.01 35.47
C GLU A 343 14.78 -6.29 34.69
N TYR A 344 14.48 -6.27 33.39
CA TYR A 344 14.72 -7.39 32.49
C TYR A 344 16.21 -7.73 32.37
N LEU A 345 17.07 -6.72 32.16
CA LEU A 345 18.53 -6.89 32.08
C LEU A 345 19.10 -7.43 33.39
N ASN A 346 18.64 -6.94 34.53
CA ASN A 346 19.04 -7.44 35.85
C ASN A 346 18.66 -8.93 36.02
N LYS A 347 17.45 -9.31 35.61
CA LYS A 347 16.99 -10.71 35.63
C LYS A 347 17.86 -11.60 34.74
N LYS A 348 18.18 -11.15 33.53
CA LYS A 348 19.05 -11.90 32.61
C LYS A 348 20.48 -12.02 33.11
N HIS A 349 21.03 -10.94 33.66
CA HIS A 349 22.37 -10.96 34.25
C HIS A 349 22.44 -11.95 35.42
N LYS A 350 21.41 -11.96 36.28
CA LYS A 350 21.31 -12.94 37.37
C LYS A 350 21.27 -14.37 36.83
N SER A 351 20.38 -14.67 35.88
CA SER A 351 20.30 -16.01 35.27
C SER A 351 21.59 -16.42 34.54
N ALA A 352 22.30 -15.48 33.91
CA ALA A 352 23.58 -15.75 33.26
C ALA A 352 24.70 -16.05 34.28
N SER A 353 24.74 -15.31 35.39
CA SER A 353 25.69 -15.55 36.48
C SER A 353 25.47 -16.89 37.18
N GLU A 354 24.20 -17.34 37.27
CA GLU A 354 23.84 -18.65 37.82
C GLU A 354 24.17 -19.80 36.87
N ALA A 355 24.15 -19.56 35.54
CA ALA A 355 24.44 -20.56 34.51
C ALA A 355 25.94 -20.75 34.19
N SER A 356 26.82 -19.86 34.66
CA SER A 356 28.29 -19.99 34.51
C SER A 356 29.01 -19.82 35.84
N PRO A 357 28.92 -20.80 36.75
CA PRO A 357 29.68 -20.80 37.99
C PRO A 357 31.16 -21.08 37.68
N GLY A 358 31.94 -20.05 37.35
CA GLY A 358 33.39 -20.20 37.16
C GLY A 358 34.11 -19.09 36.39
N ASN A 359 33.41 -18.19 35.70
CA ASN A 359 34.04 -17.04 35.03
C ASN A 359 33.74 -15.76 35.81
N ASP A 360 34.78 -15.16 36.38
CA ASP A 360 34.73 -13.88 37.07
C ASP A 360 34.48 -12.75 36.05
N LEU A 361 33.21 -12.40 35.84
CA LEU A 361 32.74 -11.36 34.93
C LEU A 361 32.71 -9.96 35.57
N SER A 362 33.43 -9.76 36.69
CA SER A 362 33.53 -8.46 37.37
C SER A 362 34.04 -7.32 36.46
N SER A 363 34.67 -7.64 35.32
CA SER A 363 35.17 -6.69 34.32
C SER A 363 34.13 -6.13 33.34
N ILE A 364 32.87 -6.60 33.31
CA ILE A 364 31.83 -6.12 32.36
C ILE A 364 30.88 -5.09 32.98
N ARG A 365 31.04 -4.74 34.27
CA ARG A 365 30.18 -3.77 34.96
C ARG A 365 30.30 -2.33 34.44
N ASP A 366 31.33 -2.00 33.66
CA ASP A 366 31.67 -0.59 33.36
C ASP A 366 31.19 -0.06 32.00
N VAL A 367 30.41 -0.81 31.21
CA VAL A 367 30.10 -0.43 29.80
C VAL A 367 28.68 0.12 29.57
N ILE A 368 27.80 0.16 30.57
CA ILE A 368 26.46 0.76 30.41
C ILE A 368 26.14 1.68 31.59
N TYR A 369 26.84 2.82 31.65
CA TYR A 369 26.32 4.01 32.32
C TYR A 369 25.38 4.70 31.32
N ILE A 370 24.07 4.57 31.54
CA ILE A 370 23.10 5.52 30.98
C ILE A 370 23.09 6.66 32.00
N GLU A 371 23.56 7.84 31.58
CA GLU A 371 23.49 9.05 32.39
C GLU A 371 22.03 9.25 32.82
N ASP A 372 21.79 9.18 34.14
CA ASP A 372 20.51 9.58 34.72
C ASP A 372 20.51 11.12 34.65
N ASP A 373 19.89 11.67 33.60
CA ASP A 373 19.49 13.07 33.56
C ASP A 373 18.45 13.28 34.69
N ASN A 374 18.94 13.64 35.88
CA ASN A 374 18.14 14.17 36.97
C ASN A 374 17.76 15.62 36.62
N ASP A 375 16.80 15.78 35.72
CA ASP A 375 16.02 17.01 35.62
C ASP A 375 14.86 16.91 36.62
N ASP A 376 15.19 17.10 37.89
CA ASP A 376 14.23 17.53 38.92
C ASP A 376 14.03 19.04 38.72
N ASP A 377 13.23 19.41 37.71
CA ASP A 377 12.72 20.78 37.57
C ASP A 377 11.46 20.90 38.44
N ASP A 378 11.66 21.58 39.57
CA ASP A 378 10.62 22.14 40.44
C ASP A 378 9.80 23.19 39.67
N ASP A 379 8.68 22.79 39.06
CA ASP A 379 7.67 23.73 38.56
C ASP A 379 6.64 24.03 39.67
N ASP A 380 7.06 24.83 40.65
CA ASP A 380 6.18 25.76 41.37
C ASP A 380 6.04 27.02 40.49
N ASP A 381 4.85 27.35 39.98
CA ASP A 381 4.43 28.75 39.79
C ASP A 381 2.95 28.91 39.37
N ASP A 382 2.17 29.43 40.33
CA ASP A 382 1.28 30.59 40.25
C ASP A 382 0.24 30.71 39.12
N ASP A 383 -0.98 30.33 39.49
CA ASP A 383 -2.25 30.82 38.95
C ASP A 383 -2.38 32.35 39.13
N ARG A 384 -2.19 33.12 38.05
CA ARG A 384 -2.56 34.54 38.02
C ARG A 384 -3.33 34.93 36.76
N THR A 385 -4.64 34.99 36.98
CA THR A 385 -5.67 35.66 36.19
C THR A 385 -5.29 37.07 35.71
N THR A 386 -5.49 37.34 34.41
CA THR A 386 -5.85 38.68 33.92
C THR A 386 -6.79 38.61 32.72
N SER A 387 -8.01 39.10 32.95
CA SER A 387 -9.00 39.55 31.98
C SER A 387 -8.48 40.79 31.24
N ILE A 388 -8.60 40.83 29.91
CA ILE A 388 -8.59 42.08 29.13
C ILE A 388 -9.59 41.99 27.96
N HIS A 389 -10.33 43.09 27.84
CA HIS A 389 -11.41 43.50 26.94
C HIS A 389 -11.23 43.31 25.42
N GLU A 390 -12.39 43.09 24.80
CA GLU A 390 -12.94 43.70 23.57
C GLU A 390 -12.08 44.75 22.85
N THR A 391 -11.95 44.57 21.53
CA THR A 391 -12.07 45.66 20.55
C THR A 391 -12.63 45.16 19.23
N ASP A 392 -13.56 45.96 18.71
CA ASP A 392 -14.31 45.89 17.46
C ASP A 392 -13.49 45.85 16.15
N LEU A 393 -14.20 45.46 15.06
CA LEU A 393 -14.14 45.91 13.64
C LEU A 393 -14.02 44.73 12.63
N PRO A 394 -14.39 44.92 11.34
CA PRO A 394 -15.73 45.22 10.84
C PRO A 394 -16.16 44.29 9.68
N ASP A 395 -17.43 44.42 9.29
CA ASP A 395 -18.04 43.90 8.07
C ASP A 395 -17.15 43.97 6.82
N ASN A 396 -17.07 42.86 6.08
CA ASN A 396 -16.77 42.93 4.66
C ASN A 396 -17.61 41.94 3.85
N THR A 397 -18.74 42.47 3.38
CA THR A 397 -19.53 41.98 2.27
C THR A 397 -18.68 41.82 1.01
N THR A 398 -18.64 40.64 0.39
CA THR A 398 -18.37 40.54 -1.05
C THR A 398 -19.25 39.47 -1.69
N SER A 399 -20.15 39.99 -2.52
CA SER A 399 -21.08 39.31 -3.42
C SER A 399 -20.38 38.31 -4.35
N ARG A 400 -20.84 37.05 -4.34
CA ARG A 400 -20.56 36.06 -5.39
C ARG A 400 -21.78 35.94 -6.29
N ASN A 401 -21.66 36.45 -7.51
CA ASN A 401 -22.56 36.16 -8.62
C ASN A 401 -22.24 34.75 -9.14
N ALA A 402 -23.13 33.78 -8.92
CA ALA A 402 -23.12 32.48 -9.59
C ALA A 402 -24.03 32.56 -10.82
N ALA A 403 -23.43 32.55 -12.02
CA ALA A 403 -24.14 32.38 -13.27
C ALA A 403 -24.34 30.89 -13.53
N THR A 404 -25.61 30.47 -13.50
CA THR A 404 -26.11 29.15 -13.85
C THR A 404 -25.94 28.91 -15.34
N ILE A 405 -25.17 27.90 -15.75
CA ILE A 405 -25.14 27.39 -17.13
C ILE A 405 -25.77 26.00 -17.13
N SER A 406 -26.94 25.89 -17.77
CA SER A 406 -27.62 24.63 -18.11
C SER A 406 -26.79 23.80 -19.07
N PRO A 407 -26.75 22.46 -18.93
CA PRO A 407 -26.31 21.58 -20.01
C PRO A 407 -27.48 21.25 -20.95
N GLU A 408 -27.36 21.70 -22.20
CA GLU A 408 -28.16 21.22 -23.33
C GLU A 408 -27.81 19.76 -23.63
N ALA A 409 -28.85 18.94 -23.78
CA ALA A 409 -28.76 17.54 -24.16
C ALA A 409 -28.48 17.40 -25.67
N GLU A 410 -27.26 17.00 -26.02
CA GLU A 410 -26.92 16.59 -27.39
C GLU A 410 -27.43 15.16 -27.67
N LYS A 411 -28.28 15.08 -28.69
CA LYS A 411 -28.77 13.85 -29.31
C LYS A 411 -27.62 13.12 -30.02
N LEU A 412 -27.42 11.85 -29.68
CA LEU A 412 -26.64 10.91 -30.48
C LEU A 412 -27.42 10.50 -31.73
N PRO A 413 -26.83 10.51 -32.94
CA PRO A 413 -27.39 9.83 -34.10
C PRO A 413 -27.06 8.34 -34.10
N GLU A 414 -28.11 7.56 -34.40
CA GLU A 414 -28.08 6.13 -34.71
C GLU A 414 -27.39 5.85 -36.07
N ASP A 415 -26.90 4.62 -36.18
CA ASP A 415 -26.55 3.88 -37.40
C ASP A 415 -25.34 4.30 -38.25
N GLY A 416 -24.38 3.38 -38.32
CA GLY A 416 -23.21 3.46 -39.18
C GLY A 416 -22.51 2.12 -39.32
N THR A 417 -23.19 1.13 -39.89
CA THR A 417 -22.63 -0.14 -40.36
C THR A 417 -21.53 0.12 -41.39
N PHE A 418 -20.30 -0.33 -41.13
CA PHE A 418 -19.26 -0.44 -42.16
C PHE A 418 -18.63 -1.84 -42.18
N PRO A 419 -18.40 -2.42 -43.37
CA PRO A 419 -17.83 -3.76 -43.54
C PRO A 419 -16.30 -3.72 -43.41
N CYS A 420 -15.72 -4.77 -42.82
CA CYS A 420 -14.28 -5.03 -42.87
C CYS A 420 -13.85 -5.62 -44.23
N PRO A 421 -12.64 -5.32 -44.70
CA PRO A 421 -11.96 -6.11 -45.73
C PRO A 421 -11.48 -7.47 -45.22
#